data_AF-S6SRT4-F1
#
_entry.id   AF-S6SRT4-F1
#
_cell.length_a   1.000
_cell.length_b   1.000
_cell.length_c   1.000
_cell.angle_alpha   90.00
_cell.angle_beta   90.00
_cell.angle_gamma   90.00
#
_symmetry.space_group_name_H-M   'P 1'
#
loop_
_entity.id
_entity.type
_entity.pdbx_description
1 polymer ?
#
loop_
_entity_poly.entity_id
_entity_poly.type
_entity_poly.pdbx_seq_one_letter_code
_entity_poly.pdbx_strand_id
1 'polypeptide(L)' 'QGARIEVEVWEMPLSRFGAFVAAIPAPLGIGSLQLADGTWVKGFICEPGGLDGALDITDFKGWRAYRAAHTSSIAH' A
#
# COMPACT_ATOMS: atom_id res chain seq x y z
N GLN A 1 -11.17 -2.57 -13.95
CA GLN A 1 -10.96 -3.93 -13.37
C GLN A 1 -9.89 -3.81 -12.28
N GLY A 2 -9.90 -4.68 -11.28
CA GLY A 2 -8.89 -4.68 -10.20
C GLY A 2 -8.16 -6.02 -10.13
N ALA A 3 -7.07 -6.06 -9.37
CA ALA A 3 -6.34 -7.30 -9.06
C ALA A 3 -6.10 -7.42 -7.55
N ARG A 4 -5.81 -8.63 -7.09
CA ARG A 4 -5.32 -8.84 -5.71
C ARG A 4 -3.90 -8.31 -5.60
N ILE A 5 -3.65 -7.53 -4.55
CA ILE A 5 -2.34 -6.95 -4.22
C ILE A 5 -1.85 -7.56 -2.92
N GLU A 6 -0.58 -7.96 -2.88
CA GLU A 6 0.09 -8.45 -1.68
C GLU A 6 0.11 -7.39 -0.58
N VAL A 7 -0.21 -7.78 0.64
CA VAL A 7 -0.18 -6.91 1.83
C VAL A 7 0.43 -7.65 3.01
N GLU A 8 0.98 -6.90 3.95
CA GLU A 8 1.40 -7.40 5.26
C GLU A 8 0.43 -6.88 6.32
N VAL A 9 -0.06 -7.77 7.18
CA VAL A 9 -0.96 -7.41 8.29
C VAL A 9 -0.16 -7.41 9.58
N TRP A 10 -0.20 -6.30 10.29
CA TRP A 10 0.52 -6.09 11.54
C TRP A 10 -0.45 -5.74 12.67
N GLU A 11 -0.21 -6.29 13.86
CA GLU A 11 -0.90 -5.85 15.07
C GLU A 11 -0.30 -4.55 15.60
N MET A 12 -1.16 -3.60 15.96
CA MET A 12 -0.74 -2.30 16.49
C MET A 12 -1.48 -1.99 17.80
N PRO A 13 -0.78 -1.58 18.86
CA PRO A 13 -1.44 -1.08 20.06
C PRO A 13 -2.30 0.15 19.74
N LEU A 14 -3.56 0.13 20.17
CA LEU A 14 -4.50 1.22 19.93
C LEU A 14 -3.97 2.58 20.43
N SER A 15 -3.22 2.58 21.53
CA SER A 15 -2.59 3.78 22.10
C SER A 15 -1.56 4.44 21.19
N ARG A 16 -1.02 3.72 20.22
CA ARG A 16 -0.04 4.23 19.24
C ARG A 16 -0.66 4.61 17.91
N PHE A 17 -1.92 4.23 17.66
CA PHE A 17 -2.57 4.41 16.37
C PHE A 17 -2.66 5.88 15.95
N GLY A 18 -3.03 6.78 16.87
CA GLY A 18 -3.14 8.22 16.57
C GLY A 18 -1.81 8.83 16.12
N ALA A 19 -0.72 8.54 16.83
CA ALA A 19 0.61 9.02 16.45
C ALA A 19 1.10 8.42 15.13
N PHE A 20 0.78 7.16 14.88
CA PHE A 20 1.09 6.51 13.60
C PHE A 20 0.35 7.18 12.44
N VAL A 21 -0.96 7.41 12.56
CA VAL A 21 -1.78 8.06 11.53
C VAL A 21 -1.32 9.51 11.29
N ALA A 22 -0.98 10.25 12.34
CA ALA A 22 -0.51 11.63 12.22
C ALA A 22 0.82 11.77 11.45
N ALA A 23 1.60 10.70 11.35
CA ALA A 23 2.86 10.68 10.61
C ALA A 23 2.70 10.33 9.12
N ILE A 24 1.49 9.99 8.66
CA ILE A 24 1.22 9.62 7.27
C ILE A 24 1.05 10.91 6.45
N PRO A 25 1.94 11.20 5.48
CA PRO A 25 1.83 12.40 4.68
C PRO A 25 0.75 12.24 3.60
N ALA A 26 0.13 13.36 3.21
CA ALA A 26 -0.66 13.42 1.99
C ALA A 26 0.20 12.95 0.78
N PRO A 27 -0.39 12.23 -0.20
CA PRO A 27 -1.82 11.93 -0.37
C PRO A 27 -2.29 10.62 0.30
N LEU A 28 -1.49 10.04 1.20
CA LEU A 28 -1.82 8.76 1.84
C LEU A 28 -2.72 8.94 3.06
N GLY A 29 -3.50 7.91 3.37
CA GLY A 29 -4.32 7.84 4.57
C GLY A 29 -4.57 6.40 5.02
N ILE A 30 -5.31 6.23 6.13
CA ILE A 30 -5.75 4.91 6.61
C ILE A 30 -7.24 4.71 6.33
N GLY A 31 -7.53 3.72 5.49
CA GLY A 31 -8.88 3.29 5.15
C GLY A 31 -9.18 1.88 5.65
N SER A 32 -10.25 1.29 5.12
CA SER A 32 -10.59 -0.12 5.33
C SER A 32 -10.26 -0.90 4.05
N LEU A 33 -9.54 -2.01 4.18
CA LEU A 33 -9.20 -2.92 3.10
C LEU A 33 -9.89 -4.26 3.32
N GLN A 34 -10.37 -4.89 2.24
CA GLN A 34 -10.86 -6.26 2.27
C GLN A 34 -9.73 -7.20 1.83
N LEU A 35 -9.43 -8.20 2.66
CA LEU A 35 -8.46 -9.25 2.34
C LEU A 35 -9.09 -10.35 1.48
N ALA A 36 -8.26 -11.19 0.89
CA ALA A 36 -8.70 -12.27 0.00
C ALA A 36 -9.57 -13.33 0.70
N ASP A 37 -9.45 -13.46 2.02
CA ASP A 37 -10.28 -14.32 2.86
C ASP A 37 -11.63 -13.67 3.25
N GLY A 38 -11.89 -12.44 2.80
CA GLY A 38 -13.11 -11.67 3.05
C GLY A 38 -13.07 -10.82 4.33
N THR A 39 -12.02 -10.93 5.15
CA THR A 39 -11.87 -10.12 6.36
C THR A 39 -11.59 -8.66 6.04
N TRP A 40 -11.97 -7.76 6.95
CA TRP A 40 -11.73 -6.33 6.82
C TRP A 40 -10.69 -5.85 7.83
N VAL A 41 -9.68 -5.13 7.36
CA VAL A 41 -8.60 -4.59 8.18
C VAL A 41 -8.38 -3.11 7.90
N LYS A 42 -7.63 -2.42 8.78
CA LYS A 42 -7.12 -1.07 8.50
C LYS A 42 -5.85 -1.16 7.66
N GLY A 43 -5.74 -0.31 6.64
CA GLY A 43 -4.58 -0.28 5.76
C GLY A 43 -4.46 1.02 4.98
N PHE A 44 -3.34 1.19 4.30
CA PHE A 44 -3.05 2.39 3.52
C PHE A 44 -3.97 2.51 2.31
N ILE A 45 -4.45 3.72 2.07
CA ILE A 45 -5.16 4.16 0.87
C ILE A 45 -4.50 5.44 0.34
N CYS A 46 -4.84 5.80 -0.89
CA CYS A 46 -4.40 7.04 -1.53
C CYS A 46 -5.62 7.85 -1.96
N GLU A 47 -5.60 9.16 -1.72
CA GLU A 47 -6.60 10.08 -2.25
C GLU A 47 -6.51 10.15 -3.79
N PRO A 48 -7.62 10.42 -4.52
CA PRO A 48 -7.62 10.46 -5.97
C PRO A 48 -6.56 11.39 -6.59
N GLY A 49 -6.28 12.54 -5.96
CA GLY A 49 -5.27 13.49 -6.45
C GLY A 49 -3.84 12.94 -6.42
N GLY A 50 -3.57 11.87 -5.67
CA GLY A 50 -2.28 11.18 -5.69
C GLY A 50 -2.08 10.23 -6.88
N LEU A 51 -3.12 10.02 -7.70
CA LEU A 51 -3.07 9.13 -8.87
C LEU A 51 -2.74 9.86 -10.17
N ASP A 52 -2.78 11.20 -10.17
CA ASP A 52 -2.50 12.01 -11.35
C ASP A 52 -1.04 11.83 -11.80
N GLY A 53 -0.85 11.25 -12.98
CA GLY A 53 0.48 10.94 -13.53
C GLY A 53 1.19 9.75 -12.84
N ALA A 54 0.53 9.05 -11.93
CA ALA A 54 1.08 7.88 -11.28
C ALA A 54 1.18 6.69 -12.26
N LEU A 55 2.23 5.90 -12.11
CA LEU A 55 2.40 4.65 -12.86
C LEU A 55 1.47 3.57 -12.28
N ASP A 56 0.67 2.93 -13.13
CA ASP A 56 -0.05 1.72 -12.74
C ASP A 56 0.92 0.54 -12.61
N ILE A 57 1.05 0.02 -11.40
CA ILE A 57 1.88 -1.14 -11.06
C ILE A 57 1.05 -2.38 -10.67
N THR A 58 -0.25 -2.38 -10.96
CA THR A 58 -1.20 -3.46 -10.58
C THR A 58 -0.76 -4.84 -11.07
N ASP A 59 -0.05 -4.91 -12.19
CA ASP A 59 0.42 -6.18 -12.76
C ASP A 59 1.62 -6.80 -12.05
N PHE A 60 2.35 -6.01 -11.26
CA PHE A 60 3.38 -6.54 -10.36
C PHE A 60 2.78 -7.24 -9.13
N LYS A 61 1.47 -7.08 -8.88
CA LYS A 61 0.73 -7.68 -7.75
C LYS A 61 1.27 -7.32 -6.36
N GLY A 62 2.20 -6.38 -6.25
CA GLY A 62 2.79 -5.96 -4.98
C GLY A 62 4.01 -5.06 -5.15
N TRP A 63 4.28 -4.26 -4.13
CA TRP A 63 5.40 -3.30 -4.13
C TRP A 63 6.77 -3.99 -4.19
N ARG A 64 6.92 -5.13 -3.50
CA ARG A 64 8.18 -5.90 -3.49
C ARG A 64 8.54 -6.41 -4.88
N ALA A 65 7.57 -6.96 -5.60
CA ALA A 65 7.74 -7.43 -6.97
C ALA A 65 8.05 -6.29 -7.96
N TYR A 66 7.35 -5.15 -7.85
CA TYR A 66 7.65 -3.96 -8.64
C TYR A 66 9.10 -3.51 -8.42
N ARG A 67 9.53 -3.40 -7.16
CA ARG A 67 10.91 -3.00 -6.83
C ARG A 67 11.95 -4.00 -7.36
N ALA A 68 11.71 -5.30 -7.25
CA ALA A 68 12.63 -6.32 -7.76
C ALA A 68 12.81 -6.21 -9.29
N ALA A 69 11.71 -5.97 -10.02
CA ALA A 69 11.77 -5.77 -11.47
C ALA A 69 12.54 -4.50 -11.89
N HIS A 70 12.54 -3.45 -11.06
CA HIS A 70 13.14 -2.15 -11.36
C HIS A 70 14.49 -1.89 -10.67
N THR A 71 14.94 -2.80 -9.81
CA THR A 71 16.29 -2.75 -9.21
C THR A 71 17.33 -3.47 -10.09
N SER A 72 16.91 -4.04 -11.22
CA SER A 72 17.79 -4.68 -12.21
C SER A 72 18.49 -3.66 -13.11
N SER A 73 19.26 -2.75 -12.52
CA SER A 73 20.31 -1.97 -13.18
C SER A 73 21.25 -1.41 -12.12
N ILE A 74 22.31 -2.17 -11.83
CA ILE A 74 23.73 -1.76 -11.65
C ILE A 74 24.44 -3.06 -11.21
N ALA A 75 24.84 -3.83 -12.21
CA ALA A 75 25.89 -4.82 -12.09
C ALA A 75 26.57 -4.93 -13.46
N HIS A 76 27.31 -3.87 -13.82
CA HIS A 76 28.52 -3.89 -14.61
C HIS A 76 29.26 -2.57 -14.45
#